data_AF-A0A965X3S4-F1
#
_entry.id   AF-A0A965X3S4-F1
#
_cell.length_a   1.000
_cell.length_b   1.000
_cell.length_c   1.000
_cell.angle_alpha   90.00
_cell.angle_beta   90.00
_cell.angle_gamma   90.00
#
_symmetry.space_group_name_H-M   'P 1'
#
loop_
_entity.id
_entity.type
_entity.pdbx_description
1 polymer ?
#
loop_
_entity_poly.entity_id
_entity_poly.type
_entity_poly.pdbx_seq_one_letter_code
_entity_poly.pdbx_strand_id
1 'polypeptide(L)'
;MWCISAMAGRTHADADLSMRQRKRMASRCFTNREDNMDSMEFVMGTSLEALPKTIDFNFEDLKAELGRSLSYYNGLVVTESDIKSAKEDRAKLNKLREALENKRKDVKKECMAPYTDFEAKVKELVGLIDKPILAIDTQLKGYEDQRRAAKRAEIVAIYEDTVGELRALLPFDKLWCDEWYNTGVSLKKIREAIAAAQAKTVSDLEVLSTVESEFAEAVKLKYLEALDLNAALTERARLREQSYRLREYEEQQARAKAAEVVTPTVTEECKLEARDAEPQEVAPTETIYLLRFECQVTKAQAGELSAWLKARNISYRRI
;
A
#
# COMPACT_ATOMS: atom_id res chain seq x y z
N MET A 1 3.86 4.53 -39.08
CA MET A 1 2.88 5.54 -38.64
C MET A 1 1.81 5.91 -39.70
N TRP A 2 1.74 5.22 -40.85
CA TRP A 2 0.89 5.62 -41.99
C TRP A 2 -0.42 4.85 -42.19
N CYS A 3 -0.91 4.11 -41.18
CA CYS A 3 -2.23 3.45 -41.27
C CYS A 3 -3.26 3.90 -40.22
N ILE A 4 -2.89 4.78 -39.27
CA ILE A 4 -3.84 5.28 -38.24
C ILE A 4 -4.21 6.75 -38.48
N SER A 5 -3.50 7.49 -39.34
CA SER A 5 -3.84 8.89 -39.65
C SER A 5 -4.94 9.07 -40.71
N ALA A 6 -5.59 7.99 -41.17
CA ALA A 6 -6.61 8.02 -42.21
C ALA A 6 -8.05 8.23 -41.67
N MET A 7 -8.24 8.94 -40.56
CA MET A 7 -9.57 9.29 -40.04
C MET A 7 -9.82 10.81 -39.89
N ALA A 8 -8.88 11.67 -40.29
CA ALA A 8 -8.96 13.12 -40.10
C ALA A 8 -9.24 13.93 -41.38
N GLY A 9 -9.72 13.30 -42.46
CA GLY A 9 -10.08 13.98 -43.71
C GLY A 9 -11.28 13.31 -44.38
N ARG A 10 -12.48 13.46 -43.79
CA ARG A 10 -13.72 12.96 -44.39
C ARG A 10 -14.18 13.92 -45.48
N THR A 11 -13.82 13.64 -46.73
CA THR A 11 -14.61 14.07 -47.88
C THR A 11 -15.80 13.11 -48.04
N HIS A 12 -16.90 13.63 -48.58
CA HIS A 12 -18.25 13.05 -48.54
C HIS A 12 -18.45 11.77 -49.38
N ALA A 13 -17.37 11.08 -49.79
CA ALA A 13 -17.39 10.00 -50.79
C ALA A 13 -17.02 8.59 -50.27
N ASP A 14 -16.52 8.43 -49.04
CA ASP A 14 -15.99 7.14 -48.52
C ASP A 14 -16.97 6.34 -47.62
N ALA A 15 -18.28 6.59 -47.71
CA ALA A 15 -19.22 6.13 -46.69
C ALA A 15 -19.80 4.70 -46.86
N ASP A 16 -19.52 3.95 -47.94
CA ASP A 16 -20.32 2.75 -48.27
C ASP A 16 -19.52 1.43 -48.44
N LEU A 17 -18.53 1.21 -47.58
CA LEU A 17 -17.85 -0.10 -47.46
C LEU A 17 -18.55 -0.99 -46.41
N SER A 18 -19.07 -2.14 -46.84
CA SER A 18 -19.70 -3.15 -45.97
C SER A 18 -18.77 -3.59 -44.84
N MET A 19 -19.32 -3.87 -43.65
CA MET A 19 -18.54 -4.33 -42.48
C MET A 19 -17.65 -5.55 -42.78
N ARG A 20 -18.09 -6.46 -43.69
CA ARG A 20 -17.29 -7.59 -44.18
C ARG A 20 -16.10 -7.15 -45.02
N GLN A 21 -16.26 -6.12 -45.86
CA GLN A 21 -15.18 -5.55 -46.68
C GLN A 21 -14.15 -4.84 -45.79
N ARG A 22 -14.59 -4.06 -44.79
CA ARG A 22 -13.71 -3.43 -43.80
C ARG A 22 -12.90 -4.46 -43.01
N LYS A 23 -13.54 -5.56 -42.58
CA LYS A 23 -12.87 -6.65 -41.83
C LYS A 23 -11.86 -7.39 -42.70
N ARG A 24 -12.17 -7.63 -43.99
CA ARG A 24 -11.22 -8.22 -44.96
C ARG A 24 -10.04 -7.29 -45.26
N MET A 25 -10.29 -6.00 -45.45
CA MET A 25 -9.24 -4.99 -45.67
C MET A 25 -8.33 -4.85 -44.45
N ALA A 26 -8.90 -4.77 -43.24
CA ALA A 26 -8.12 -4.72 -42.00
C ALA A 26 -7.29 -6.00 -41.80
N SER A 27 -7.89 -7.18 -42.06
CA SER A 27 -7.18 -8.46 -41.97
C SER A 27 -6.03 -8.56 -42.98
N ARG A 28 -6.23 -8.10 -44.23
CA ARG A 28 -5.17 -8.10 -45.26
C ARG A 28 -4.07 -7.09 -44.98
N CYS A 29 -4.41 -5.93 -44.42
CA CYS A 29 -3.42 -4.96 -43.94
C CYS A 29 -2.64 -5.47 -42.73
N PHE A 30 -3.24 -6.33 -41.90
CA PHE A 30 -2.59 -6.95 -40.74
C PHE A 30 -1.60 -8.04 -41.18
N THR A 31 -2.02 -8.96 -42.05
CA THR A 31 -1.14 -10.04 -42.57
C THR A 31 0.04 -9.48 -43.35
N ASN A 32 -0.19 -8.52 -44.26
CA ASN A 32 0.90 -7.87 -45.02
C ASN A 32 1.88 -7.09 -44.12
N ARG A 33 1.51 -6.79 -42.87
CA ARG A 33 2.36 -6.09 -41.92
C ARG A 33 3.20 -7.07 -41.10
N GLU A 34 2.63 -8.22 -40.73
CA GLU A 34 3.35 -9.32 -40.08
C GLU A 34 4.45 -9.85 -41.01
N ASP A 35 4.12 -10.11 -42.28
CA ASP A 35 5.07 -10.64 -43.27
C ASP A 35 6.28 -9.71 -43.53
N ASN A 36 6.14 -8.41 -43.25
CA ASN A 36 7.17 -7.40 -43.53
C ASN A 36 8.05 -7.07 -42.31
N MET A 37 7.63 -7.46 -41.09
CA MET A 37 8.42 -7.30 -39.87
C MET A 37 9.29 -8.54 -39.60
N ASP A 38 8.82 -9.74 -39.94
CA ASP A 38 9.59 -10.98 -39.81
C ASP A 38 10.75 -11.09 -40.82
N SER A 39 10.79 -10.25 -41.85
CA SER A 39 11.87 -10.17 -42.83
C SER A 39 12.98 -9.17 -42.49
N MET A 40 12.91 -8.46 -41.37
CA MET A 40 13.93 -7.48 -40.97
C MET A 40 15.06 -8.15 -40.18
N GLU A 41 16.08 -8.64 -40.89
CA GLU A 41 17.29 -9.18 -40.29
C GLU A 41 18.37 -8.12 -40.02
N PHE A 42 19.06 -8.24 -38.88
CA PHE A 42 20.17 -7.38 -38.53
C PHE A 42 21.44 -7.84 -39.26
N VAL A 43 21.84 -7.13 -40.31
CA VAL A 43 23.03 -7.45 -41.11
C VAL A 43 24.13 -6.43 -40.85
N MET A 44 25.31 -6.91 -40.47
CA MET A 44 26.50 -6.05 -40.31
C MET A 44 27.13 -5.74 -41.67
N GLY A 45 27.17 -4.46 -42.04
CA GLY A 45 27.74 -4.02 -43.32
C GLY A 45 29.27 -3.96 -43.36
N THR A 46 29.94 -3.89 -42.21
CA THR A 46 31.41 -3.83 -42.11
C THR A 46 31.94 -4.93 -41.20
N SER A 47 33.00 -5.60 -41.63
CA SER A 47 33.76 -6.51 -40.77
C SER A 47 34.38 -5.73 -39.61
N LEU A 48 34.31 -6.30 -38.40
CA LEU A 48 34.93 -5.72 -37.20
C LEU A 48 36.48 -5.75 -37.26
N GLU A 49 37.06 -6.40 -38.27
CA GLU A 49 38.51 -6.43 -38.51
C GLU A 49 39.13 -5.08 -38.84
N ALA A 50 38.31 -4.09 -39.22
CA ALA A 50 38.76 -2.71 -39.45
C ALA A 50 39.15 -1.98 -38.14
N LEU A 51 38.69 -2.45 -36.98
CA LEU A 51 39.17 -1.96 -35.69
C LEU A 51 40.50 -2.67 -35.34
N PRO A 52 41.49 -1.95 -34.78
CA PRO A 52 42.76 -2.55 -34.40
C PRO A 52 42.52 -3.65 -33.34
N LYS A 53 42.97 -4.88 -33.64
CA LYS A 53 42.89 -6.02 -32.70
C LYS A 53 43.80 -5.80 -31.49
N THR A 54 44.92 -5.12 -31.69
CA THR A 54 45.88 -4.70 -30.66
C THR A 54 46.31 -3.26 -30.93
N ILE A 55 46.56 -2.51 -29.86
CA ILE A 55 47.11 -1.15 -29.94
C ILE A 55 48.56 -1.23 -29.51
N ASP A 56 49.44 -1.45 -30.49
CA ASP A 56 50.87 -1.52 -30.25
C ASP A 56 51.46 -0.10 -30.19
N PHE A 57 52.31 0.14 -29.20
CA PHE A 57 53.03 1.40 -29.03
C PHE A 57 54.43 1.11 -28.49
N ASN A 58 55.29 2.14 -28.46
CA ASN A 58 56.68 2.07 -28.02
C ASN A 58 56.84 1.87 -26.50
N PHE A 59 56.14 0.90 -25.94
CA PHE A 59 56.07 0.61 -24.51
C PHE A 59 57.45 0.32 -23.92
N GLU A 60 58.23 -0.58 -24.53
CA GLU A 60 59.55 -0.96 -24.01
C GLU A 60 60.54 0.21 -24.05
N ASP A 61 60.53 1.02 -25.12
CA ASP A 61 61.38 2.20 -25.24
C ASP A 61 61.00 3.27 -24.19
N LEU A 62 59.70 3.56 -24.04
CA LEU A 62 59.22 4.52 -23.04
C LEU A 62 59.51 4.04 -21.62
N LYS A 63 59.36 2.74 -21.35
CA LYS A 63 59.66 2.13 -20.06
C LYS A 63 61.14 2.20 -19.72
N ALA A 64 62.02 1.93 -20.70
CA ALA A 64 63.46 2.03 -20.52
C ALA A 64 63.92 3.48 -20.30
N GLU A 65 63.39 4.43 -21.07
CA GLU A 65 63.70 5.86 -20.92
C GLU A 65 63.20 6.42 -19.58
N LEU A 66 61.97 6.06 -19.17
CA LEU A 66 61.44 6.42 -17.86
C LEU A 66 62.26 5.78 -16.74
N GLY A 67 62.66 4.53 -16.87
CA GLY A 67 63.51 3.85 -15.90
C GLY A 67 64.85 4.56 -15.69
N ARG A 68 65.50 4.98 -16.79
CA ARG A 68 66.75 5.75 -16.74
C ARG A 68 66.54 7.13 -16.11
N SER A 69 65.56 7.89 -16.60
CA SER A 69 65.30 9.27 -16.16
C SER A 69 64.77 9.36 -14.73
N LEU A 70 64.03 8.35 -14.25
CA LEU A 70 63.45 8.34 -12.91
C LEU A 70 64.39 7.80 -11.83
N SER A 71 65.46 7.08 -12.22
CA SER A 71 66.44 6.51 -11.28
C SER A 71 67.05 7.57 -10.34
N TYR A 72 67.24 8.79 -10.83
CA TYR A 72 67.74 9.93 -10.06
C TYR A 72 66.85 10.30 -8.87
N TYR A 73 65.53 10.10 -8.98
CA TYR A 73 64.59 10.45 -7.91
C TYR A 73 64.45 9.33 -6.87
N ASN A 74 64.97 8.13 -7.13
CA ASN A 74 64.95 7.02 -6.17
C ASN A 74 66.01 7.26 -5.08
N GLY A 75 65.57 7.74 -3.91
CA GLY A 75 66.43 8.03 -2.76
C GLY A 75 66.88 9.49 -2.63
N LEU A 76 66.29 10.40 -3.41
CA LEU A 76 66.57 11.83 -3.30
C LEU A 76 66.06 12.38 -1.95
N VAL A 77 66.99 12.85 -1.11
CA VAL A 77 66.68 13.58 0.13
C VAL A 77 66.74 15.07 -0.16
N VAL A 78 65.59 15.74 -0.13
CA VAL A 78 65.48 17.18 -0.43
C VAL A 78 65.94 18.00 0.78
N THR A 79 66.96 18.83 0.61
CA THR A 79 67.42 19.79 1.63
C THR A 79 66.79 21.18 1.42
N GLU A 80 66.91 22.11 2.39
CA GLU A 80 66.28 23.45 2.31
C GLU A 80 66.69 24.26 1.07
N SER A 81 67.93 24.10 0.58
CA SER A 81 68.39 24.75 -0.66
C SER A 81 67.78 24.14 -1.92
N ASP A 82 67.31 22.89 -1.88
CA ASP A 82 66.84 22.13 -3.05
C ASP A 82 65.31 22.20 -3.24
N ILE A 83 64.59 22.86 -2.33
CA ILE A 83 63.12 22.93 -2.36
C ILE A 83 62.61 23.52 -3.68
N LYS A 84 63.31 24.51 -4.24
CA LYS A 84 62.89 25.17 -5.48
C LYS A 84 63.01 24.23 -6.69
N SER A 85 64.17 23.59 -6.86
CA SER A 85 64.40 22.63 -7.96
C SER A 85 63.51 21.40 -7.83
N ALA A 86 63.33 20.86 -6.62
CA ALA A 86 62.44 19.73 -6.36
C ALA A 86 60.97 20.04 -6.75
N LYS A 87 60.50 21.28 -6.51
CA LYS A 87 59.16 21.73 -6.95
C LYS A 87 59.06 21.81 -8.47
N GLU A 88 60.09 22.29 -9.15
CA GLU A 88 60.14 22.36 -10.62
C GLU A 88 60.13 20.97 -11.25
N ASP A 89 60.92 20.03 -10.70
CA ASP A 89 60.98 18.66 -11.20
C ASP A 89 59.67 17.91 -10.95
N ARG A 90 59.04 18.10 -9.78
CA ARG A 90 57.68 17.60 -9.52
C ARG A 90 56.68 18.11 -10.56
N ALA A 91 56.77 19.38 -10.95
CA ALA A 91 55.89 19.94 -11.97
C ALA A 91 56.14 19.31 -13.35
N LYS A 92 57.40 19.07 -13.73
CA LYS A 92 57.76 18.38 -14.98
C LYS A 92 57.25 16.94 -15.00
N LEU A 93 57.44 16.19 -13.91
CA LEU A 93 56.94 14.81 -13.78
C LEU A 93 55.42 14.74 -13.88
N ASN A 94 54.71 15.68 -13.25
CA ASN A 94 53.26 15.78 -13.37
C ASN A 94 52.81 16.08 -14.80
N LYS A 95 53.48 16.99 -15.52
CA LYS A 95 53.19 17.27 -16.93
C LYS A 95 53.41 16.04 -17.83
N LEU A 96 54.48 15.30 -17.60
CA LEU A 96 54.77 14.08 -18.37
C LEU A 96 53.71 12.99 -18.09
N ARG A 97 53.33 12.79 -16.82
CA ARG A 97 52.23 11.90 -16.43
C ARG A 97 50.93 12.29 -17.13
N GLU A 98 50.60 13.58 -17.13
CA GLU A 98 49.40 14.10 -17.76
C GLU A 98 49.40 13.91 -19.28
N ALA A 99 50.54 14.12 -19.95
CA ALA A 99 50.67 13.91 -21.39
C ALA A 99 50.41 12.44 -21.80
N LEU A 100 50.96 11.47 -21.05
CA LEU A 100 50.72 10.04 -21.28
C LEU A 100 49.24 9.68 -21.07
N GLU A 101 48.66 10.19 -19.99
CA GLU A 101 47.27 9.95 -19.64
C GLU A 101 46.30 10.57 -20.66
N ASN A 102 46.61 11.76 -21.18
CA ASN A 102 45.84 12.40 -22.24
C ASN A 102 45.90 11.60 -23.53
N LYS A 103 47.08 11.13 -23.96
CA LYS A 103 47.20 10.26 -25.15
C LYS A 103 46.42 8.95 -25.00
N ARG A 104 46.45 8.33 -23.82
CA ARG A 104 45.61 7.15 -23.52
C ARG A 104 44.12 7.46 -23.71
N LYS A 105 43.66 8.61 -23.20
CA LYS A 105 42.25 9.04 -23.34
C LYS A 105 41.88 9.35 -24.79
N ASP A 106 42.76 9.99 -25.54
CA ASP A 106 42.55 10.31 -26.96
C ASP A 106 42.39 9.02 -27.77
N VAL A 107 43.31 8.06 -27.61
CA VAL A 107 43.25 6.76 -28.27
C VAL A 107 41.95 6.02 -27.89
N LYS A 108 41.57 6.00 -26.61
CA LYS A 108 40.29 5.41 -26.18
C LYS A 108 39.11 6.07 -26.89
N LYS A 109 39.11 7.40 -27.02
CA LYS A 109 38.03 8.14 -27.67
C LYS A 109 37.92 7.77 -29.15
N GLU A 110 39.05 7.68 -29.85
CA GLU A 110 39.09 7.31 -31.27
C GLU A 110 38.64 5.87 -31.51
N CYS A 111 39.13 4.91 -30.71
CA CYS A 111 38.73 3.51 -30.82
C CYS A 111 37.25 3.30 -30.49
N MET A 112 36.70 4.07 -29.54
CA MET A 112 35.30 3.96 -29.14
C MET A 112 34.34 4.75 -30.03
N ALA A 113 34.81 5.76 -30.76
CA ALA A 113 33.96 6.59 -31.64
C ALA A 113 33.07 5.78 -32.60
N PRO A 114 33.59 4.81 -33.39
CA PRO A 114 32.74 4.02 -34.29
C PRO A 114 31.73 3.14 -33.53
N TYR A 115 32.09 2.66 -32.34
CA TYR A 115 31.17 1.91 -31.49
C TYR A 115 30.06 2.82 -30.95
N THR A 116 30.39 4.02 -30.44
CA THR A 116 29.40 4.95 -29.90
C THR A 116 28.43 5.43 -30.97
N ASP A 117 28.91 5.66 -32.19
CA ASP A 117 28.05 6.05 -33.31
C ASP A 117 27.13 4.89 -33.74
N PHE A 118 27.65 3.66 -33.77
CA PHE A 118 26.86 2.47 -34.01
C PHE A 118 25.79 2.27 -32.93
N GLU A 119 26.16 2.34 -31.66
CA GLU A 119 25.26 2.22 -30.52
C GLU A 119 24.16 3.29 -30.57
N ALA A 120 24.51 4.54 -30.90
CA ALA A 120 23.54 5.63 -31.05
C ALA A 120 22.52 5.33 -32.16
N LYS A 121 22.97 4.85 -33.32
CA LYS A 121 22.09 4.47 -34.44
C LYS A 121 21.17 3.31 -34.08
N VAL A 122 21.68 2.29 -33.41
CA VAL A 122 20.86 1.16 -32.94
C VAL A 122 19.82 1.65 -31.92
N LYS A 123 20.20 2.50 -30.96
CA LYS A 123 19.26 3.10 -30.01
C LYS A 123 18.18 3.96 -30.69
N GLU A 124 18.54 4.69 -31.74
CA GLU A 124 17.56 5.43 -32.54
C GLU A 124 16.54 4.49 -33.19
N LEU A 125 16.99 3.39 -33.80
CA LEU A 125 16.11 2.37 -34.38
C LEU A 125 15.21 1.71 -33.34
N VAL A 126 15.75 1.32 -32.18
CA VAL A 126 14.97 0.80 -31.05
C VAL A 126 13.93 1.83 -30.60
N GLY A 127 14.31 3.11 -30.49
CA GLY A 127 13.39 4.18 -30.15
C GLY A 127 12.25 4.39 -31.18
N LEU A 128 12.48 4.08 -32.46
CA LEU A 128 11.41 4.07 -33.48
C LEU A 128 10.41 2.92 -33.28
N ILE A 129 10.84 1.81 -32.68
CA ILE A 129 10.01 0.64 -32.34
C ILE A 129 9.28 0.87 -31.01
N ASP A 130 9.93 1.46 -30.02
CA ASP A 130 9.33 1.72 -28.70
C ASP A 130 8.13 2.67 -28.79
N LYS A 131 8.20 3.69 -29.65
CA LYS A 131 7.12 4.66 -29.87
C LYS A 131 5.77 4.00 -30.19
N PRO A 132 5.64 3.17 -31.25
CA PRO A 132 4.39 2.48 -31.54
C PRO A 132 4.01 1.44 -30.47
N ILE A 133 4.96 0.78 -29.79
CA ILE A 133 4.65 -0.12 -28.67
C ILE A 133 3.92 0.63 -27.56
N LEU A 134 4.50 1.74 -27.09
CA LEU A 134 3.90 2.57 -26.03
C LEU A 134 2.53 3.12 -26.44
N ALA A 135 2.37 3.49 -27.71
CA ALA A 135 1.08 3.94 -28.23
C ALA A 135 0.03 2.82 -28.20
N ILE A 136 0.39 1.60 -28.59
CA ILE A 136 -0.49 0.43 -28.55
C ILE A 136 -0.84 0.09 -27.09
N ASP A 137 0.14 0.02 -26.20
CA ASP A 137 -0.09 -0.28 -24.78
C ASP A 137 -1.03 0.73 -24.11
N THR A 138 -0.86 2.01 -24.43
CA THR A 138 -1.74 3.07 -23.93
C THR A 138 -3.17 2.91 -24.45
N GLN A 139 -3.32 2.57 -25.73
CA GLN A 139 -4.63 2.30 -26.33
C GLN A 139 -5.30 1.06 -25.75
N LEU A 140 -4.53 -0.02 -25.52
CA LEU A 140 -5.04 -1.26 -24.90
C LEU A 140 -5.49 -1.01 -23.47
N LYS A 141 -4.68 -0.32 -22.65
CA LYS A 141 -5.06 0.08 -21.29
C LYS A 141 -6.32 0.94 -21.29
N GLY A 142 -6.37 1.96 -22.15
CA GLY A 142 -7.55 2.82 -22.29
C GLY A 142 -8.81 2.04 -22.65
N TYR A 143 -8.70 1.06 -23.55
CA TYR A 143 -9.82 0.19 -23.91
C TYR A 143 -10.25 -0.74 -22.76
N GLU A 144 -9.30 -1.33 -22.03
CA GLU A 144 -9.59 -2.15 -20.86
C GLU A 144 -10.25 -1.36 -19.74
N ASP A 145 -9.75 -0.15 -19.45
CA ASP A 145 -10.29 0.73 -18.44
C ASP A 145 -11.71 1.18 -18.80
N GLN A 146 -11.95 1.56 -20.07
CA GLN A 146 -13.30 1.86 -20.56
C GLN A 146 -14.24 0.66 -20.43
N ARG A 147 -13.77 -0.55 -20.78
CA ARG A 147 -14.56 -1.78 -20.64
C ARG A 147 -14.88 -2.08 -19.18
N ARG A 148 -13.93 -1.90 -18.26
CA ARG A 148 -14.15 -2.07 -16.81
C ARG A 148 -15.11 -1.00 -16.29
N ALA A 149 -14.94 0.26 -16.66
CA ALA A 149 -15.82 1.34 -16.26
C ALA A 149 -17.27 1.13 -16.74
N ALA A 150 -17.45 0.73 -18.00
CA ALA A 150 -18.77 0.40 -18.55
C ALA A 150 -19.40 -0.78 -17.80
N LYS A 151 -18.64 -1.87 -17.59
CA LYS A 151 -19.12 -3.03 -16.82
C LYS A 151 -19.48 -2.64 -15.38
N ARG A 152 -18.68 -1.79 -14.73
CA ARG A 152 -18.97 -1.28 -13.39
C ARG A 152 -20.25 -0.46 -13.37
N ALA A 153 -20.46 0.41 -14.35
CA ALA A 153 -21.69 1.20 -14.46
C ALA A 153 -22.92 0.30 -14.64
N GLU A 154 -22.84 -0.75 -15.46
CA GLU A 154 -23.91 -1.73 -15.62
C GLU A 154 -24.18 -2.51 -14.32
N ILE A 155 -23.13 -2.89 -13.58
CA ILE A 155 -23.26 -3.55 -12.29
C ILE A 155 -23.92 -2.63 -11.25
N VAL A 156 -23.53 -1.36 -11.22
CA VAL A 156 -24.16 -0.35 -10.35
C VAL A 156 -25.63 -0.20 -10.70
N ALA A 157 -25.98 -0.10 -11.99
CA ALA A 157 -27.38 -0.05 -12.42
C ALA A 157 -28.17 -1.30 -11.99
N ILE A 158 -27.59 -2.50 -12.16
CA ILE A 158 -28.21 -3.75 -11.69
C ILE A 158 -28.42 -3.73 -10.16
N TYR A 159 -27.44 -3.25 -9.39
CA TYR A 159 -27.55 -3.12 -7.94
C TYR A 159 -28.65 -2.12 -7.56
N GLU A 160 -28.71 -0.98 -8.24
CA GLU A 160 -29.71 0.05 -8.03
C GLU A 160 -31.13 -0.46 -8.30
N ASP A 161 -31.32 -1.18 -9.41
CA ASP A 161 -32.61 -1.79 -9.79
C ASP A 161 -33.03 -2.91 -8.83
N THR A 162 -32.08 -3.69 -8.30
CA THR A 162 -32.36 -4.88 -7.49
C THR A 162 -32.53 -4.53 -6.01
N VAL A 163 -31.55 -3.83 -5.43
CA VAL A 163 -31.50 -3.54 -3.99
C VAL A 163 -32.32 -2.30 -3.64
N GLY A 164 -32.33 -1.26 -4.49
CA GLY A 164 -33.25 -0.12 -4.39
C GLY A 164 -33.32 0.54 -3.01
N GLU A 165 -34.39 0.27 -2.27
CA GLU A 165 -34.68 0.84 -0.95
C GLU A 165 -33.81 0.24 0.17
N LEU A 166 -33.27 -0.97 -0.03
CA LEU A 166 -32.41 -1.65 0.95
C LEU A 166 -30.95 -1.13 0.94
N ARG A 167 -30.60 -0.16 0.10
CA ARG A 167 -29.21 0.34 -0.05
C ARG A 167 -28.59 0.79 1.28
N ALA A 168 -29.38 1.36 2.19
CA ALA A 168 -28.91 1.79 3.51
C ALA A 168 -28.49 0.61 4.41
N LEU A 169 -29.10 -0.56 4.21
CA LEU A 169 -28.81 -1.78 4.97
C LEU A 169 -27.82 -2.70 4.25
N LEU A 170 -27.77 -2.63 2.92
CA LEU A 170 -26.92 -3.45 2.07
C LEU A 170 -26.09 -2.57 1.13
N PRO A 171 -24.99 -1.96 1.61
CA PRO A 171 -24.14 -1.09 0.80
C PRO A 171 -23.46 -1.83 -0.36
N PHE A 172 -23.28 -1.14 -1.48
CA PHE A 172 -22.66 -1.71 -2.69
C PHE A 172 -21.27 -2.31 -2.44
N ASP A 173 -20.43 -1.62 -1.64
CA ASP A 173 -19.05 -2.05 -1.36
C ASP A 173 -18.98 -3.40 -0.66
N LYS A 174 -20.04 -3.81 0.07
CA LYS A 174 -20.12 -5.11 0.74
C LYS A 174 -20.50 -6.25 -0.21
N LEU A 175 -21.12 -5.93 -1.34
CA LEU A 175 -21.50 -6.89 -2.38
C LEU A 175 -20.47 -6.99 -3.51
N TRP A 176 -19.61 -5.97 -3.63
CA TRP A 176 -18.64 -5.87 -4.71
C TRP A 176 -17.66 -7.05 -4.72
N CYS A 177 -17.39 -7.58 -5.91
CA CYS A 177 -16.40 -8.63 -6.12
C CYS A 177 -15.57 -8.35 -7.38
N ASP A 178 -14.24 -8.28 -7.25
CA ASP A 178 -13.34 -7.98 -8.38
C ASP A 178 -13.39 -9.05 -9.48
N GLU A 179 -13.76 -10.28 -9.13
CA GLU A 179 -13.96 -11.38 -10.08
C GLU A 179 -15.05 -11.06 -11.11
N TRP A 180 -15.93 -10.10 -10.83
CA TRP A 180 -16.93 -9.63 -11.77
C TRP A 180 -16.32 -8.98 -13.01
N TYR A 181 -15.06 -8.53 -12.98
CA TYR A 181 -14.37 -8.07 -14.19
C TYR A 181 -13.90 -9.19 -15.12
N ASN A 182 -13.89 -10.44 -14.66
CA ASN A 182 -13.45 -11.57 -15.47
C ASN A 182 -14.35 -11.73 -16.71
N THR A 183 -13.73 -12.01 -17.85
CA THR A 183 -14.42 -12.12 -19.15
C THR A 183 -15.50 -13.23 -19.15
N GLY A 184 -15.31 -14.29 -18.35
CA GLY A 184 -16.28 -15.39 -18.23
C GLY A 184 -17.50 -15.10 -17.34
N VAL A 185 -17.50 -13.98 -16.61
CA VAL A 185 -18.61 -13.60 -15.73
C VAL A 185 -19.57 -12.69 -16.50
N SER A 186 -20.75 -13.23 -16.83
CA SER A 186 -21.81 -12.50 -17.51
C SER A 186 -22.60 -11.62 -16.55
N LEU A 187 -23.20 -10.53 -17.05
CA LEU A 187 -24.08 -9.66 -16.28
C LEU A 187 -25.26 -10.41 -15.64
N LYS A 188 -25.74 -11.48 -16.28
CA LYS A 188 -26.78 -12.35 -15.75
C LYS A 188 -26.35 -12.99 -14.42
N LYS A 189 -25.14 -13.58 -14.37
CA LYS A 189 -24.60 -14.18 -13.14
C LYS A 189 -24.42 -13.13 -12.04
N ILE A 190 -24.02 -11.92 -12.40
CA ILE A 190 -23.85 -10.81 -11.43
C ILE A 190 -25.21 -10.39 -10.86
N ARG A 191 -26.24 -10.26 -11.71
CA ARG A 191 -27.61 -9.99 -11.27
C ARG A 191 -28.13 -11.07 -10.32
N GLU A 192 -27.93 -12.34 -10.66
CA GLU A 192 -28.31 -13.47 -9.79
C GLU A 192 -27.59 -13.42 -8.44
N ALA A 193 -26.30 -13.08 -8.43
CA ALA A 193 -25.52 -12.94 -7.19
C ALA A 193 -26.03 -11.78 -6.31
N ILE A 194 -26.31 -10.62 -6.89
CA ILE A 194 -26.85 -9.45 -6.17
C ILE A 194 -28.25 -9.77 -5.61
N ALA A 195 -29.12 -10.37 -6.41
CA ALA A 195 -30.46 -10.76 -5.98
C ALA A 195 -30.43 -11.82 -4.86
N ALA A 196 -29.52 -12.79 -4.95
CA ALA A 196 -29.32 -13.79 -3.90
C ALA A 196 -28.85 -13.14 -2.60
N ALA A 197 -27.94 -12.17 -2.67
CA ALA A 197 -27.48 -11.44 -1.50
C ALA A 197 -28.60 -10.61 -0.86
N GLN A 198 -29.40 -9.90 -1.66
CA GLN A 198 -30.58 -9.19 -1.18
C GLN A 198 -31.57 -10.12 -0.48
N ALA A 199 -31.94 -11.24 -1.12
CA ALA A 199 -32.88 -12.21 -0.56
C ALA A 199 -32.36 -12.79 0.77
N LYS A 200 -31.06 -13.10 0.83
CA LYS A 200 -30.41 -13.54 2.07
C LYS A 200 -30.51 -12.47 3.16
N THR A 201 -30.20 -11.21 2.84
CA THR A 201 -30.28 -10.11 3.81
C THR A 201 -31.68 -9.91 4.35
N VAL A 202 -32.70 -9.96 3.50
CA VAL A 202 -34.11 -9.88 3.94
C VAL A 202 -34.44 -11.05 4.88
N SER A 203 -34.12 -12.28 4.47
CA SER A 203 -34.40 -13.48 5.27
C SER A 203 -33.68 -13.46 6.61
N ASP A 204 -32.41 -13.06 6.66
CA ASP A 204 -31.63 -12.99 7.89
C ASP A 204 -32.22 -11.94 8.85
N LEU A 205 -32.62 -10.78 8.33
CA LEU A 205 -33.27 -9.73 9.13
C LEU A 205 -34.63 -10.15 9.67
N GLU A 206 -35.42 -10.89 8.89
CA GLU A 206 -36.69 -11.49 9.36
C GLU A 206 -36.46 -12.48 10.51
N VAL A 207 -35.46 -13.36 10.37
CA VAL A 207 -35.06 -14.29 11.44
C VAL A 207 -34.64 -13.52 12.70
N LEU A 208 -33.81 -12.49 12.57
CA LEU A 208 -33.38 -11.67 13.71
C LEU A 208 -34.54 -10.93 14.37
N SER A 209 -35.53 -10.47 13.60
CA SER A 209 -36.73 -9.81 14.13
C SER A 209 -37.66 -10.76 14.90
N THR A 210 -37.68 -12.04 14.54
CA THR A 210 -38.59 -13.03 15.16
C THR A 210 -38.05 -13.55 16.50
N VAL A 211 -36.73 -13.59 16.68
CA VAL A 211 -36.11 -14.30 17.81
C VAL A 211 -35.80 -13.40 19.02
N GLU A 212 -35.95 -12.07 18.92
CA GLU A 212 -35.52 -11.18 20.00
C GLU A 212 -36.26 -9.84 20.13
N SER A 213 -36.62 -9.49 21.38
CA SER A 213 -37.21 -8.19 21.74
C SER A 213 -36.31 -7.33 22.64
N GLU A 214 -35.38 -7.90 23.42
CA GLU A 214 -34.60 -7.14 24.43
C GLU A 214 -33.28 -6.56 23.87
N PHE A 215 -32.61 -7.28 22.96
CA PHE A 215 -31.33 -6.87 22.36
C PHE A 215 -31.40 -6.71 20.82
N ALA A 216 -32.61 -6.54 20.28
CA ALA A 216 -32.89 -6.58 18.85
C ALA A 216 -32.03 -5.58 18.04
N GLU A 217 -31.87 -4.36 18.54
CA GLU A 217 -31.08 -3.31 17.87
C GLU A 217 -29.58 -3.65 17.83
N ALA A 218 -29.00 -4.06 18.96
CA ALA A 218 -27.58 -4.40 19.06
C ALA A 218 -27.21 -5.59 18.15
N VAL A 219 -28.06 -6.61 18.13
CA VAL A 219 -27.87 -7.79 17.29
C VAL A 219 -28.05 -7.46 15.80
N LYS A 220 -29.04 -6.62 15.46
CA LYS A 220 -29.23 -6.13 14.08
C LYS A 220 -28.06 -5.28 13.61
N LEU A 221 -27.52 -4.39 14.43
CA LEU A 221 -26.31 -3.63 14.10
C LEU A 221 -25.14 -4.58 13.84
N LYS A 222 -24.96 -5.60 14.69
CA LYS A 222 -23.88 -6.57 14.50
C LYS A 222 -23.99 -7.35 13.20
N TYR A 223 -25.22 -7.68 12.81
CA TYR A 223 -25.49 -8.27 11.50
C TYR A 223 -25.09 -7.32 10.36
N LEU A 224 -25.53 -6.06 10.40
CA LEU A 224 -25.28 -5.09 9.31
C LEU A 224 -23.78 -4.77 9.13
N GLU A 225 -22.96 -4.90 10.18
CA GLU A 225 -21.50 -4.75 10.08
C GLU A 225 -20.85 -5.82 9.18
N ALA A 226 -21.26 -7.07 9.34
CA ALA A 226 -20.62 -8.25 8.75
C ALA A 226 -21.45 -8.94 7.65
N LEU A 227 -22.75 -8.62 7.54
CA LEU A 227 -23.76 -9.35 6.76
C LEU A 227 -23.73 -10.87 7.01
N ASP A 228 -23.47 -11.25 8.26
CA ASP A 228 -23.36 -12.62 8.73
C ASP A 228 -24.32 -12.89 9.89
N LEU A 229 -25.30 -13.76 9.63
CA LEU A 229 -26.28 -14.18 10.62
C LEU A 229 -25.62 -14.88 11.81
N ASN A 230 -24.58 -15.70 11.58
CA ASN A 230 -23.95 -16.45 12.66
C ASN A 230 -23.21 -15.55 13.66
N ALA A 231 -22.53 -14.51 13.15
CA ALA A 231 -21.92 -13.48 13.98
C ALA A 231 -22.96 -12.75 14.85
N ALA A 232 -24.11 -12.42 14.27
CA ALA A 232 -25.22 -11.79 14.99
C ALA A 232 -25.80 -12.71 16.08
N LEU A 233 -26.03 -14.00 15.78
CA LEU A 233 -26.53 -14.98 16.75
C LEU A 233 -25.53 -15.27 17.88
N THR A 234 -24.23 -15.19 17.59
CA THR A 234 -23.17 -15.35 18.60
C THR A 234 -23.14 -14.15 19.54
N GLU A 235 -23.21 -12.92 19.00
CA GLU A 235 -23.27 -11.71 19.83
C GLU A 235 -24.54 -11.67 20.68
N ARG A 236 -25.67 -12.14 20.14
CA ARG A 236 -26.88 -12.35 20.93
C ARG A 236 -26.65 -13.26 22.13
N ALA A 237 -26.03 -14.43 21.94
CA ALA A 237 -25.79 -15.37 23.03
C ALA A 237 -24.94 -14.73 24.12
N ARG A 238 -23.93 -13.96 23.73
CA ARG A 238 -23.07 -13.19 24.64
C ARG A 238 -23.84 -12.13 25.43
N LEU A 239 -24.71 -11.34 24.79
CA LEU A 239 -25.52 -10.31 25.47
C LEU A 239 -26.53 -10.93 26.44
N ARG A 240 -27.13 -12.06 26.08
CA ARG A 240 -28.02 -12.82 26.98
C ARG A 240 -27.28 -13.34 28.20
N GLU A 241 -26.10 -13.91 28.01
CA GLU A 241 -25.29 -14.39 29.13
C GLU A 241 -24.85 -13.22 30.04
N GLN A 242 -24.45 -12.09 29.46
CA GLN A 242 -24.06 -10.91 30.21
C GLN A 242 -25.22 -10.33 31.04
N SER A 243 -26.40 -10.22 30.46
CA SER A 243 -27.61 -9.73 31.15
C SER A 243 -28.09 -10.70 32.23
N TYR A 244 -28.04 -12.01 31.97
CA TYR A 244 -28.34 -13.04 32.97
C TYR A 244 -27.41 -12.92 34.19
N ARG A 245 -26.10 -12.86 33.96
CA ARG A 245 -25.11 -12.67 35.05
C ARG A 245 -25.34 -11.38 35.84
N LEU A 246 -25.73 -10.30 35.16
CA LEU A 246 -26.01 -9.03 35.83
C LEU A 246 -27.27 -9.12 36.71
N ARG A 247 -28.34 -9.72 36.21
CA ARG A 247 -29.59 -9.94 36.99
C ARG A 247 -29.33 -10.82 38.22
N GLU A 248 -28.57 -11.91 38.08
CA GLU A 248 -28.20 -12.76 39.22
C GLU A 248 -27.43 -11.97 40.29
N TYR A 249 -26.50 -11.12 39.87
CA TYR A 249 -25.73 -10.28 40.79
C TYR A 249 -26.60 -9.25 41.52
N GLU A 250 -27.51 -8.59 40.80
CA GLU A 250 -28.46 -7.63 41.36
C GLU A 250 -29.41 -8.30 42.36
N GLU A 251 -29.91 -9.50 42.06
CA GLU A 251 -30.74 -10.28 42.99
C GLU A 251 -29.99 -10.67 44.26
N GLN A 252 -28.72 -11.11 44.14
CA GLN A 252 -27.89 -11.43 45.31
C GLN A 252 -27.67 -10.20 46.19
N GLN A 253 -27.38 -9.05 45.58
CA GLN A 253 -27.25 -7.79 46.32
C GLN A 253 -28.57 -7.38 46.99
N ALA A 254 -29.70 -7.51 46.31
CA ALA A 254 -31.02 -7.19 46.86
C ALA A 254 -31.37 -8.10 48.05
N ARG A 255 -31.09 -9.40 47.94
CA ARG A 255 -31.27 -10.37 49.04
C ARG A 255 -30.36 -10.07 50.23
N ALA A 256 -29.10 -9.70 49.98
CA ALA A 256 -28.17 -9.31 51.05
C ALA A 256 -28.64 -8.05 51.79
N LYS A 257 -29.05 -7.01 51.04
CA LYS A 257 -29.63 -5.78 51.62
C LYS A 257 -30.92 -6.05 52.39
N ALA A 258 -31.80 -6.93 51.89
CA ALA A 258 -33.03 -7.30 52.58
C ALA A 258 -32.77 -8.12 53.86
N ALA A 259 -31.77 -9.00 53.85
CA ALA A 259 -31.38 -9.78 55.03
C ALA A 259 -30.75 -8.91 56.14
N GLU A 260 -30.02 -7.86 55.77
CA GLU A 260 -29.45 -6.89 56.71
C GLU A 260 -30.52 -6.04 57.42
N VAL A 261 -31.70 -5.86 56.81
CA VAL A 261 -32.84 -5.10 57.40
C VAL A 261 -33.69 -5.97 58.35
N VAL A 262 -33.57 -7.30 58.34
CA VAL A 262 -34.46 -8.23 59.06
C VAL A 262 -33.83 -8.85 60.33
N THR A 263 -32.61 -8.49 60.73
CA THR A 263 -32.10 -8.78 62.08
C THR A 263 -32.76 -7.86 63.12
N PRO A 264 -33.63 -8.36 64.02
CA PRO A 264 -34.29 -7.52 65.00
C PRO A 264 -33.35 -7.30 66.19
N THR A 265 -33.07 -6.03 66.48
CA THR A 265 -32.75 -5.57 67.83
C THR A 265 -33.94 -5.84 68.74
N VAL A 266 -33.74 -6.72 69.73
CA VAL A 266 -34.60 -6.87 70.93
C VAL A 266 -33.60 -6.71 72.08
N THR A 267 -33.61 -5.65 72.88
CA THR A 267 -34.65 -5.25 73.83
C THR A 267 -34.58 -3.74 74.15
N GLU A 268 -35.76 -3.11 74.21
CA GLU A 268 -36.01 -1.80 74.83
C GLU A 268 -35.77 -1.82 76.35
N GLU A 269 -35.31 -0.71 76.93
CA GLU A 269 -35.87 -0.22 78.21
C GLU A 269 -35.96 1.32 78.21
N CYS A 270 -37.09 1.78 78.75
CA CYS A 270 -37.61 3.14 78.83
C CYS A 270 -36.77 4.11 79.68
N LYS A 271 -36.88 5.43 79.41
CA LYS A 271 -37.74 6.38 80.17
C LYS A 271 -37.19 7.82 80.09
N LEU A 272 -38.12 8.77 80.00
CA LEU A 272 -37.94 10.22 80.07
C LEU A 272 -37.10 10.66 81.29
N GLU A 273 -36.24 11.67 81.11
CA GLU A 273 -36.23 12.94 81.86
C GLU A 273 -35.07 13.87 81.43
N ALA A 274 -35.26 15.16 81.71
CA ALA A 274 -34.60 16.32 81.14
C ALA A 274 -33.13 16.55 81.55
N ARG A 275 -32.37 17.27 80.71
CA ARG A 275 -31.70 18.57 80.99
C ARG A 275 -30.67 18.95 79.92
N ASP A 276 -30.54 20.26 79.77
CA ASP A 276 -29.68 21.03 78.86
C ASP A 276 -28.20 20.64 78.85
N ALA A 277 -27.55 20.72 77.66
CA ALA A 277 -26.26 21.41 77.44
C ALA A 277 -25.79 21.31 75.96
N GLU A 278 -25.04 22.34 75.55
CA GLU A 278 -24.60 22.82 74.22
C GLU A 278 -23.62 21.93 73.38
N PRO A 279 -23.32 22.31 72.11
CA PRO A 279 -22.98 21.42 71.00
C PRO A 279 -21.48 21.17 70.77
N GLN A 280 -21.14 20.07 70.08
CA GLN A 280 -19.80 19.84 69.53
C GLN A 280 -19.82 19.35 68.07
N GLU A 281 -18.78 19.76 67.36
CA GLU A 281 -18.63 19.95 65.91
C GLU A 281 -18.69 18.70 65.04
N VAL A 282 -19.15 18.94 63.80
CA VAL A 282 -19.24 18.02 62.68
C VAL A 282 -17.91 18.01 61.92
N ALA A 283 -17.33 16.83 61.67
CA ALA A 283 -16.31 16.63 60.64
C ALA A 283 -16.94 15.94 59.43
N PRO A 284 -16.75 16.42 58.18
CA PRO A 284 -17.40 15.85 57.01
C PRO A 284 -16.67 14.58 56.54
N THR A 285 -17.41 13.49 56.37
CA THR A 285 -16.89 12.23 55.81
C THR A 285 -16.95 12.31 54.28
N GLU A 286 -15.80 12.49 53.62
CA GLU A 286 -15.72 12.45 52.16
C GLU A 286 -15.99 11.03 51.63
N THR A 287 -16.81 10.94 50.58
CA THR A 287 -17.24 9.68 49.97
C THR A 287 -16.12 9.10 49.09
N ILE A 288 -15.64 7.89 49.38
CA ILE A 288 -14.56 7.23 48.64
C ILE A 288 -15.14 6.48 47.42
N TYR A 289 -14.62 6.73 46.21
CA TYR A 289 -15.00 6.02 44.98
C TYR A 289 -13.98 4.92 44.61
N LEU A 290 -14.47 3.78 44.12
CA LEU A 290 -13.63 2.67 43.65
C LEU A 290 -13.33 2.81 42.14
N LEU A 291 -12.08 3.16 41.80
CA LEU A 291 -11.60 3.26 40.41
C LEU A 291 -10.74 2.03 40.05
N ARG A 292 -11.12 1.30 38.99
CA ARG A 292 -10.33 0.20 38.40
C ARG A 292 -9.86 0.59 37.00
N PHE A 293 -8.56 0.51 36.75
CA PHE A 293 -7.99 0.78 35.43
C PHE A 293 -6.78 -0.11 35.18
N GLU A 294 -6.55 -0.44 33.91
CA GLU A 294 -5.41 -1.22 33.44
C GLU A 294 -4.47 -0.31 32.65
N CYS A 295 -3.16 -0.40 32.92
CA CYS A 295 -2.16 0.37 32.19
C CYS A 295 -0.92 -0.50 31.92
N GLN A 296 -0.35 -0.37 30.72
CA GLN A 296 0.92 -1.02 30.37
C GLN A 296 2.07 -0.09 30.76
N VAL A 297 2.85 -0.50 31.75
CA VAL A 297 3.95 0.30 32.31
C VAL A 297 5.22 -0.51 32.42
N THR A 298 6.37 0.16 32.33
CA THR A 298 7.67 -0.44 32.63
C THR A 298 7.85 -0.63 34.14
N LYS A 299 8.82 -1.46 34.56
CA LYS A 299 9.10 -1.74 35.98
C LYS A 299 9.45 -0.46 36.77
N ALA A 300 10.13 0.49 36.15
CA ALA A 300 10.45 1.79 36.76
C ALA A 300 9.19 2.65 36.98
N GLN A 301 8.36 2.78 35.94
CA GLN A 301 7.09 3.52 35.99
C GLN A 301 6.08 2.92 36.98
N ALA A 302 6.04 1.59 37.10
CA ALA A 302 5.22 0.92 38.11
C ALA A 302 5.67 1.26 39.55
N GLY A 303 6.98 1.44 39.76
CA GLY A 303 7.55 1.85 41.03
C GLY A 303 7.18 3.29 41.39
N GLU A 304 7.30 4.20 40.43
CA GLU A 304 6.92 5.62 40.58
C GLU A 304 5.43 5.78 40.88
N LEU A 305 4.56 5.08 40.15
CA LEU A 305 3.10 5.12 40.36
C LEU A 305 2.71 4.59 41.76
N SER A 306 3.33 3.49 42.19
CA SER A 306 3.15 2.92 43.53
C SER A 306 3.57 3.91 44.64
N ALA A 307 4.72 4.56 44.49
CA ALA A 307 5.19 5.57 45.43
C ALA A 307 4.24 6.78 45.50
N TRP A 308 3.75 7.23 44.34
CA TRP A 308 2.81 8.34 44.22
C TRP A 308 1.48 8.08 44.92
N LEU A 309 0.94 6.86 44.81
CA LEU A 309 -0.31 6.44 45.47
C LEU A 309 -0.15 6.38 47.00
N LYS A 310 0.97 5.81 47.47
CA LYS A 310 1.28 5.75 48.92
C LYS A 310 1.46 7.13 49.53
N ALA A 311 2.12 8.05 48.82
CA ALA A 311 2.34 9.41 49.30
C ALA A 311 1.03 10.20 49.53
N ARG A 312 -0.07 9.79 48.89
CA ARG A 312 -1.41 10.41 49.01
C ARG A 312 -2.37 9.59 49.86
N ASN A 313 -1.89 8.58 50.58
CA ASN A 313 -2.72 7.65 51.37
C ASN A 313 -3.84 6.96 50.56
N ILE A 314 -3.60 6.72 49.26
CA ILE A 314 -4.56 6.02 48.40
C ILE A 314 -4.31 4.52 48.49
N SER A 315 -5.31 3.77 48.98
CA SER A 315 -5.28 2.31 49.00
C SER A 315 -5.41 1.75 47.58
N TYR A 316 -4.49 0.87 47.17
CA TYR A 316 -4.52 0.23 45.86
C TYR A 316 -4.25 -1.27 45.98
N ARG A 317 -4.80 -2.03 45.04
CA ARG A 317 -4.55 -3.47 44.86
C ARG A 317 -4.06 -3.69 43.43
N ARG A 318 -2.97 -4.45 43.27
CA ARG A 318 -2.54 -4.94 41.95
C ARG A 318 -3.53 -6.02 41.51
N ILE A 319 -4.21 -5.77 40.39
CA ILE A 319 -5.03 -6.75 39.67
C ILE A 319 -4.10 -7.60 38.81
#